data_AF-A0A2W6Z5I8-F1
#
_entry.id   AF-A0A2W6Z5I8-F1
#
_cell.length_a   1.000
_cell.length_b   1.000
_cell.length_c   1.000
_cell.angle_alpha   90.00
_cell.angle_beta   90.00
_cell.angle_gamma   90.00
#
_symmetry.space_group_name_H-M   'P 1'
#
loop_
_entity.id
_entity.type
_entity.pdbx_description
1 polymer ?
#
loop_
_entity_poly.entity_id
_entity_poly.type
_entity_poly.pdbx_seq_one_letter_code
_entity_poly.pdbx_strand_id
1 'polypeptide(L)' 'MARQPRRYAIHLLLVGGHHELVHFASLDAFQAWYGVLNAGAADAFVNVPIGDLDGEYLVLRPSAVSAIRIEPQYGAIED' A
#
# COMPACT_ATOMS: atom_id res chain seq x y z
N MET A 1 18.73 13.91 15.33
CA MET A 1 17.46 13.14 15.36
C MET A 1 17.10 12.79 13.93
N ALA A 2 16.84 11.52 13.62
CA ALA A 2 16.35 11.15 12.30
C ALA A 2 14.96 11.75 12.10
N ARG A 3 14.70 12.33 10.92
CA ARG A 3 13.39 12.87 10.57
C ARG A 3 12.38 11.72 10.62
N GLN A 4 11.24 11.89 11.28
CA GLN A 4 10.17 10.87 11.30
C GLN A 4 9.25 11.08 10.09
N PRO A 5 8.95 10.03 9.30
CA PRO A 5 7.98 10.13 8.21
C PRO A 5 6.58 10.44 8.76
N ARG A 6 5.82 11.26 8.04
CA ARG A 6 4.41 11.57 8.33
C ARG A 6 3.44 10.55 7.77
N ARG A 7 3.77 9.99 6.59
CA ARG A 7 3.03 8.89 5.95
C ARG A 7 3.97 8.10 5.04
N TYR A 8 3.49 6.98 4.53
CA TYR A 8 4.21 6.13 3.59
C TYR A 8 3.37 5.97 2.32
N ALA A 9 3.97 6.25 1.17
CA ALA A 9 3.37 5.99 -0.12
C ALA A 9 3.74 4.57 -0.56
N ILE A 10 2.73 3.74 -0.78
CA ILE A 10 2.86 2.33 -1.14
C ILE A 10 2.43 2.21 -2.59
N HIS A 11 3.42 1.95 -3.44
CA HIS A 11 3.25 1.72 -4.86
C HIS A 11 3.08 0.22 -5.08
N LEU A 12 1.89 -0.20 -5.51
CA LEU A 12 1.59 -1.59 -5.87
C LEU A 12 1.72 -1.72 -7.38
N LEU A 13 2.70 -2.51 -7.82
CA LEU A 13 2.90 -2.81 -9.24
C LEU A 13 2.22 -4.14 -9.53
N LEU A 14 1.21 -4.09 -10.40
CA LEU A 14 0.37 -5.24 -10.69
C LEU A 14 0.76 -5.87 -12.04
N VAL A 15 0.55 -7.19 -12.13
CA VAL A 15 0.65 -7.91 -13.40
C VAL A 15 -0.26 -7.23 -14.43
N GLY A 16 0.25 -7.01 -15.64
CA GLY A 16 -0.45 -6.26 -16.69
C GLY A 16 -0.07 -4.78 -16.75
N GLY A 17 0.83 -4.31 -15.87
CA GLY A 17 1.39 -2.96 -15.93
C GLY A 17 0.58 -1.88 -15.21
N HIS A 18 -0.48 -2.27 -14.49
CA HIS A 18 -1.22 -1.36 -13.64
C HIS A 18 -0.39 -0.98 -12.41
N HIS A 19 -0.60 0.24 -11.93
CA HIS A 19 0.08 0.78 -10.77
C HIS A 19 -0.93 1.51 -9.89
N GLU A 20 -0.97 1.13 -8.62
CA GLU A 20 -1.84 1.73 -7.61
C GLU A 20 -1.01 2.38 -6.50
N LEU A 21 -1.42 3.57 -6.07
CA LEU A 21 -0.75 4.33 -5.01
C LEU A 21 -1.65 4.43 -3.79
N VAL A 22 -1.20 3.86 -2.67
CA VAL A 22 -1.95 3.85 -1.40
C VAL A 22 -1.13 4.48 -0.30
N HIS A 23 -1.77 5.21 0.61
CA HIS A 23 -1.09 5.86 1.73
C HIS A 23 -1.35 5.11 3.04
N PHE A 24 -0.28 4.86 3.79
CA PHE A 24 -0.36 4.37 5.16
C PHE A 24 0.18 5.41 6.14
N ALA A 25 -0.47 5.54 7.29
CA ALA A 25 -0.05 6.48 8.34
C ALA A 25 1.29 6.08 8.99
N SER A 26 1.62 4.79 9.00
CA SER A 26 2.87 4.27 9.59
C SER A 26 3.37 3.02 8.86
N LEU A 27 4.65 2.70 9.06
CA LEU A 27 5.24 1.47 8.53
C LEU A 27 4.65 0.23 9.21
N ASP A 28 4.34 0.31 10.50
CA ASP A 28 3.70 -0.80 11.24
C ASP A 28 2.33 -1.14 10.66
N ALA A 29 1.53 -0.12 10.30
CA ALA A 29 0.23 -0.35 9.66
C ALA A 29 0.38 -1.03 8.30
N PHE A 30 1.39 -0.63 7.51
CA PHE A 30 1.72 -1.32 6.27
C PHE A 30 2.16 -2.76 6.52
N GLN A 31 3.04 -3.01 7.50
CA GLN A 31 3.53 -4.36 7.80
C GLN A 31 2.41 -5.30 8.25
N ALA A 32 1.46 -4.80 9.04
CA ALA A 32 0.27 -5.58 9.43
C ALA A 32 -0.56 -5.99 8.20
N TRP A 33 -0.80 -5.08 7.26
CA TRP A 33 -1.51 -5.39 6.02
C TRP A 33 -0.69 -6.32 5.10
N TYR A 34 0.61 -6.07 4.98
CA TYR A 34 1.51 -6.92 4.18
C TYR A 34 1.56 -8.36 4.70
N GLY A 35 1.44 -8.56 6.01
CA GLY A 35 1.27 -9.89 6.60
C GLY A 35 0.00 -10.61 6.11
N VAL A 36 -1.12 -9.89 6.01
CA VAL A 36 -2.38 -10.43 5.44
C VAL A 36 -2.20 -10.77 3.96
N LEU A 37 -1.54 -9.90 3.19
CA LEU A 37 -1.27 -10.13 1.78
C LEU A 37 -0.44 -11.40 1.54
N ASN A 38 0.61 -11.62 2.33
CA ASN A 38 1.47 -12.80 2.20
C ASN A 38 0.87 -14.09 2.75
N ALA A 39 -0.01 -14.00 3.75
CA ALA A 39 -0.72 -15.15 4.31
C ALA A 39 -1.93 -15.58 3.46
N GLY A 40 -2.43 -14.70 2.59
CA GLY A 40 -3.57 -14.96 1.73
C GLY A 40 -3.30 -16.05 0.70
N ALA A 41 -4.33 -16.83 0.36
CA ALA A 41 -4.25 -17.72 -0.79
C ALA A 41 -4.02 -16.89 -2.07
N ALA A 42 -3.16 -17.40 -2.97
CA ALA A 42 -2.67 -16.66 -4.13
C ALA A 42 -3.79 -15.97 -4.95
N ASP A 43 -4.94 -16.63 -5.11
CA ASP A 43 -6.07 -16.14 -5.90
C ASP A 43 -7.24 -15.59 -5.09
N ALA A 44 -7.12 -15.55 -3.75
CA ALA A 44 -8.13 -14.93 -2.91
C ALA A 44 -8.04 -13.40 -2.97
N PHE A 45 -9.18 -12.73 -2.90
CA PHE A 45 -9.20 -11.27 -2.81
C PHE A 45 -8.83 -10.82 -1.39
N VAL A 46 -7.87 -9.91 -1.30
CA VAL A 46 -7.44 -9.23 -0.09
C VAL A 46 -7.78 -7.75 -0.22
N ASN A 47 -8.41 -7.20 0.82
CA ASN A 47 -8.72 -5.78 0.88
C ASN A 47 -7.44 -4.95 1.02
N VAL A 48 -7.32 -3.92 0.20
CA VAL A 48 -6.29 -2.89 0.26
C VAL A 48 -6.91 -1.70 1.01
N PRO A 49 -6.35 -1.31 2.17
CA PRO A 49 -6.90 -0.19 2.94
C PRO A 49 -6.60 1.12 2.21
N ILE A 50 -7.58 1.62 1.46
CA ILE A 50 -7.58 2.97 0.90
C ILE A 50 -8.34 3.89 1.87
N GLY A 51 -7.65 4.90 2.42
CA GLY A 51 -8.18 5.71 3.52
C GLY A 51 -8.84 7.01 3.09
N ASP A 52 -8.69 7.42 1.84
CA ASP A 52 -8.97 8.79 1.39
C ASP A 52 -10.32 8.92 0.65
N LEU A 53 -11.07 7.84 0.44
CA LEU A 53 -12.28 7.79 -0.38
C LEU A 53 -13.43 7.13 0.38
N ASP A 54 -14.53 7.87 0.57
CA ASP A 54 -15.71 7.37 1.28
C ASP A 54 -16.55 6.43 0.38
N GLY A 55 -16.93 5.27 0.91
CA GLY A 55 -17.68 4.25 0.17
C GLY A 55 -16.89 3.50 -0.90
N GLU A 56 -15.58 3.76 -1.05
CA GLU A 56 -14.71 3.04 -1.98
C GLU A 56 -13.86 1.99 -1.25
N TYR A 57 -13.63 0.86 -1.91
CA TYR A 57 -12.71 -0.16 -1.43
C TYR A 57 -12.00 -0.81 -2.62
N LEU A 58 -10.72 -1.11 -2.42
CA LEU A 58 -9.92 -1.84 -3.40
C LEU A 58 -9.65 -3.24 -2.88
N VAL A 59 -9.86 -4.25 -3.71
CA VAL A 59 -9.42 -5.62 -3.45
C VAL A 59 -8.49 -6.07 -4.56
N LEU A 60 -7.46 -6.83 -4.21
CA LEU A 60 -6.55 -7.44 -5.17
C LEU A 60 -6.25 -8.89 -4.83
N ARG A 61 -5.72 -9.63 -5.80
CA ARG A 61 -5.21 -10.98 -5.58
C ARG A 61 -3.72 -10.90 -5.23
N PRO A 62 -3.22 -11.62 -4.20
CA PRO A 62 -1.80 -11.68 -3.91
C PRO A 62 -0.95 -12.06 -5.13
N SER A 63 -1.42 -13.01 -5.95
CA SER A 63 -0.74 -13.44 -7.18
C SER A 63 -0.58 -12.36 -8.25
N ALA A 64 -1.37 -11.29 -8.18
CA ALA A 64 -1.31 -10.18 -9.13
C ALA A 64 -0.28 -9.11 -8.74
N VAL A 65 0.26 -9.12 -7.51
CA VAL A 65 1.26 -8.14 -7.08
C VAL A 65 2.64 -8.57 -7.57
N SER A 66 3.18 -7.84 -8.53
CA SER A 66 4.52 -8.08 -9.10
C SER A 66 5.62 -7.46 -8.26
N ALA A 67 5.38 -6.27 -7.71
CA ALA A 67 6.32 -5.58 -6.83
C ALA A 67 5.61 -4.58 -5.92
N ILE A 68 6.27 -4.23 -4.81
CA ILE A 68 5.82 -3.18 -3.89
C ILE A 68 6.98 -2.23 -3.64
N ARG A 69 6.78 -0.94 -3.86
CA ARG A 69 7.74 0.12 -3.48
C ARG A 69 7.16 0.95 -2.35
N ILE A 70 7.94 1.14 -1.29
CA ILE A 70 7.56 1.85 -0.07
C ILE A 70 8.37 3.13 -0.01
N GLU A 71 7.70 4.28 0.06
CA GLU A 71 8.35 5.59 0.11
C GLU A 71 7.93 6.36 1.38
N PRO A 72 8.86 6.67 2.31
CA PRO A 72 8.55 7.53 3.45
C PRO A 72 8.37 8.99 3.00
N GLN A 73 7.28 9.62 3.43
CA GLN A 73 6.97 11.01 3.12
C GLN A 73 7.06 11.88 4.39
N TYR A 74 7.95 12.88 4.36
CA TYR A 74 8.28 13.70 5.53
C TYR A 74 7.68 15.13 5.53
N GLY A 75 7.06 15.56 4.41
CA GLY A 75 6.56 16.94 4.13
C GLY A 75 7.65 17.96 3.73
N ALA A 76 7.37 19.16 3.24
CA ALA A 76 6.84 19.41 1.89
C ALA A 76 8.00 19.80 0.94
N ILE A 77 7.90 19.43 -0.34
CA ILE A 77 7.98 20.42 -1.44
C ILE A 77 6.59 20.35 -2.06
N GLU A 78 5.91 21.49 -2.09
CA GLU A 78 4.58 21.71 -2.66
C GLU A 78 4.55 21.35 -4.16
N ASP A 79 3.39 20.94 -4.65
CA ASP A 79 2.98 21.20 -6.03
C ASP A 79 2.29 22.58 -6.03
#